data_AF-A0A166UL12-F1
#
_entry.id   AF-A0A166UL12-F1
#
_cell.length_a   1.000
_cell.length_b   1.000
_cell.length_c   1.000
_cell.angle_alpha   90.00
_cell.angle_beta   90.00
_cell.angle_gamma   90.00
#
_symmetry.space_group_name_H-M   'P 1'
#
loop_
_entity.id
_entity.type
_entity.pdbx_description
1 polymer ?
#
loop_
_entity_poly.entity_id
_entity_poly.type
_entity_poly.pdbx_seq_one_letter_code
_entity_poly.pdbx_strand_id
1 'polypeptide(L)'
;MQCTSCENGTLKSTLLDGLFRAHTCSNCNGNWILIEDFVAWKERNEDFSFPCSDDTINSVDSKRAKLCPVSGSIMRKFRVSEKSDFRIDYSVAVGGIWLDAGEWALLKQLDVAGSLNTIATQQYQNQIRERSTIQSFSDIYSDKFGESDYTKLKEIRQWLVNHPQKADLRAYLMAEDPYSAEK
;
A
#
# COMPACT_ATOMS: atom_id res chain seq x y z
N MET A 1 13.28 -21.89 -13.38
CA MET A 1 11.82 -21.99 -13.14
C MET A 1 11.08 -21.44 -14.35
N GLN A 2 9.90 -21.95 -14.70
CA GLN A 2 9.08 -21.34 -15.75
C GLN A 2 8.39 -20.06 -15.23
N CYS A 3 8.20 -19.08 -16.10
CA CYS A 3 7.50 -17.85 -15.77
C CYS A 3 5.99 -18.10 -15.77
N THR A 4 5.34 -17.95 -14.62
CA THR A 4 3.89 -18.11 -14.43
C THR A 4 3.09 -16.88 -14.87
N SER A 5 3.75 -15.76 -15.19
CA SER A 5 3.08 -14.55 -15.69
C SER A 5 2.85 -14.63 -17.21
N CYS A 6 3.88 -14.97 -17.98
CA CYS A 6 3.81 -15.01 -19.44
C CYS A 6 3.76 -16.42 -20.04
N GLU A 7 4.00 -17.47 -19.25
CA GLU A 7 3.97 -18.90 -19.61
C GLU A 7 4.96 -19.31 -20.74
N ASN A 8 5.70 -18.35 -21.31
CA ASN A 8 6.58 -18.54 -22.47
C ASN A 8 8.07 -18.32 -22.16
N GLY A 9 8.40 -17.89 -20.93
CA GLY A 9 9.76 -17.52 -20.54
C GLY A 9 10.28 -18.32 -19.35
N THR A 10 11.60 -18.31 -19.17
CA THR A 10 12.25 -18.91 -18.00
C THR A 10 12.81 -17.84 -17.09
N LEU A 11 12.70 -18.06 -15.77
CA LEU A 11 13.29 -17.20 -14.76
C LEU A 11 14.77 -17.55 -14.60
N LYS A 12 15.64 -16.59 -14.92
CA LYS A 12 17.10 -16.69 -14.80
C LYS A 12 17.56 -15.88 -13.60
N SER A 13 18.53 -16.39 -12.85
CA SER A 13 19.14 -15.66 -11.73
C SER A 13 19.82 -14.38 -12.25
N THR A 14 19.47 -13.25 -11.66
CA THR A 14 19.94 -11.91 -12.02
C THR A 14 20.18 -11.08 -10.75
N LEU A 15 20.80 -9.91 -10.92
CA LEU A 15 20.85 -8.87 -9.88
C LEU A 15 19.99 -7.70 -10.34
N LEU A 16 19.00 -7.31 -9.54
CA LEU A 16 18.15 -6.16 -9.86
C LEU A 16 18.93 -4.87 -9.58
N ASP A 17 19.05 -4.00 -10.58
CA ASP A 17 19.95 -2.82 -10.59
C ASP A 17 21.41 -3.13 -10.20
N GLY A 18 21.84 -4.40 -10.29
CA GLY A 18 23.17 -4.85 -9.84
C GLY A 18 23.32 -4.97 -8.32
N LEU A 19 22.23 -4.87 -7.55
CA LEU A 19 22.27 -4.71 -6.09
C LEU A 19 21.97 -6.01 -5.33
N PHE A 20 20.81 -6.62 -5.58
CA PHE A 20 20.33 -7.80 -4.86
C PHE A 20 19.79 -8.87 -5.79
N ARG A 21 19.73 -10.10 -5.28
CA ARG A 21 19.32 -11.27 -6.07
C ARG A 21 17.85 -11.18 -6.46
N ALA A 22 17.62 -11.42 -7.74
CA ALA A 22 16.30 -11.58 -8.32
C ALA A 22 16.35 -12.71 -9.37
N HIS A 23 15.18 -13.08 -9.88
CA HIS A 23 15.08 -13.91 -11.07
C HIS A 23 14.27 -13.18 -12.13
N THR A 24 14.91 -12.78 -13.22
CA THR A 24 14.25 -12.07 -14.32
C THR A 24 13.80 -13.06 -15.39
N CYS A 25 12.57 -12.89 -15.88
CA CYS A 25 12.01 -13.67 -16.95
C CYS A 25 12.64 -13.31 -18.30
N SER A 26 13.11 -14.31 -19.04
CA SER A 26 13.73 -14.14 -20.36
C SER A 26 12.81 -13.65 -21.48
N ASN A 27 11.49 -13.62 -21.27
CA ASN A 27 10.49 -13.20 -22.26
C ASN A 27 9.80 -11.89 -21.88
N CYS A 28 9.08 -11.87 -20.75
CA CYS A 28 8.34 -10.68 -20.32
C CYS A 28 9.13 -9.68 -19.45
N ASN A 29 10.40 -9.94 -19.14
CA ASN A 29 11.23 -9.09 -18.27
C ASN A 29 10.66 -8.81 -16.85
N GLY A 30 9.68 -9.61 -16.40
CA GLY A 30 9.21 -9.59 -15.01
C GLY A 30 10.26 -10.13 -14.05
N ASN A 31 10.24 -9.66 -12.81
CA ASN A 31 11.22 -9.97 -11.77
C ASN A 31 10.57 -10.71 -10.60
N TRP A 32 11.17 -11.81 -10.21
CA TRP A 32 10.85 -12.55 -8.99
C TRP A 32 11.90 -12.27 -7.93
N ILE A 33 11.48 -11.77 -6.77
CA ILE A 33 12.37 -11.33 -5.68
C ILE A 33 11.96 -12.07 -4.42
N LEU A 34 12.92 -12.70 -3.73
CA LEU A 34 12.68 -13.23 -2.39
C LEU A 34 12.87 -12.11 -1.37
N ILE A 35 11.94 -12.00 -0.40
CA ILE A 35 12.05 -10.99 0.66
C ILE A 35 13.34 -11.18 1.46
N GLU A 36 13.74 -12.43 1.72
CA GLU A 36 14.98 -12.74 2.42
C GLU A 36 16.21 -12.20 1.69
N ASP A 37 16.31 -12.39 0.37
CA ASP A 37 17.41 -11.85 -0.44
C ASP A 37 17.46 -10.31 -0.38
N PHE A 38 16.29 -9.66 -0.41
CA PHE A 38 16.18 -8.20 -0.30
C PHE A 38 16.60 -7.71 1.10
N VAL A 39 16.08 -8.33 2.16
CA VAL A 39 16.39 -7.96 3.55
C VAL A 39 17.88 -8.14 3.83
N ALA A 40 18.46 -9.29 3.45
CA ALA A 40 19.88 -9.57 3.64
C ALA A 40 20.80 -8.59 2.90
N TRP A 41 20.33 -8.02 1.78
CA TRP A 41 21.03 -6.92 1.12
C TRP A 41 20.81 -5.59 1.85
N LYS A 42 19.58 -5.29 2.28
CA LYS A 42 19.22 -4.02 2.92
C LYS A 42 19.90 -3.82 4.28
N GLU A 43 20.05 -4.87 5.07
CA GLU A 43 20.80 -4.85 6.35
C GLU A 43 22.28 -4.48 6.15
N ARG A 44 22.86 -4.77 4.97
CA ARG A 44 24.23 -4.37 4.62
C ARG A 44 24.31 -2.98 3.97
N ASN A 45 23.16 -2.39 3.65
CA ASN A 45 23.03 -1.17 2.86
C ASN A 45 21.88 -0.29 3.44
N GLU A 46 21.89 -0.08 4.76
CA GLU A 46 20.79 0.60 5.47
C GLU A 46 20.58 2.04 4.96
N ASP A 47 21.67 2.76 4.70
CA ASP A 47 21.64 4.15 4.19
C ASP A 47 21.43 4.23 2.67
N PHE A 48 21.36 3.10 1.96
CA PHE A 48 21.15 3.12 0.52
C PHE A 48 19.73 3.55 0.19
N SER A 49 19.63 4.68 -0.53
CA SER A 49 18.40 5.16 -1.15
C SER A 49 18.41 4.87 -2.64
N PHE A 50 17.28 4.38 -3.15
CA PHE A 50 17.13 4.14 -4.58
C PHE A 50 16.93 5.49 -5.29
N PRO A 51 17.69 5.79 -6.35
CA PRO A 51 17.46 7.00 -7.12
C PRO A 51 16.06 6.94 -7.75
N CYS A 52 15.30 8.02 -7.59
CA CYS A 52 14.03 8.19 -8.27
C CYS A 52 14.26 8.09 -9.78
N SER A 53 13.47 7.27 -10.48
CA SER A 53 13.52 7.23 -11.95
C SER A 53 12.69 8.37 -12.52
N ASP A 54 13.32 9.25 -13.30
CA ASP A 54 12.65 10.39 -13.98
C ASP A 54 11.76 9.98 -15.16
N ASP A 55 11.82 8.71 -15.58
CA ASP A 55 11.04 8.22 -16.71
C ASP A 55 9.54 8.15 -16.35
N THR A 56 8.65 8.73 -17.15
CA THR A 56 7.20 8.55 -16.95
C THR A 56 6.79 7.12 -17.30
N ILE A 57 6.89 6.21 -16.33
CA ILE A 57 6.62 4.78 -16.52
C ILE A 57 5.13 4.54 -16.26
N ASN A 58 4.37 4.42 -17.34
CA ASN A 58 3.01 3.91 -17.30
C ASN A 58 3.04 2.36 -17.21
N SER A 59 3.45 1.80 -16.07
CA SER A 59 3.26 0.37 -15.82
C SER A 59 1.83 0.15 -15.30
N VAL A 60 1.01 -0.52 -16.09
CA VAL A 60 -0.34 -0.93 -15.69
C VAL A 60 -0.23 -2.26 -14.95
N ASP A 61 -0.64 -2.30 -13.67
CA ASP A 61 -0.76 -3.56 -12.92
C ASP A 61 -1.69 -4.51 -13.69
N SER A 62 -1.20 -5.71 -13.96
CA SER A 62 -2.00 -6.77 -14.53
C SER A 62 -3.13 -7.15 -13.57
N LYS A 63 -4.39 -6.94 -13.98
CA LYS A 63 -5.58 -7.37 -13.23
C LYS A 63 -5.71 -8.89 -13.09
N ARG A 64 -4.90 -9.68 -13.80
CA ARG A 64 -4.93 -11.15 -13.73
C ARG A 64 -4.26 -11.63 -12.44
N ALA A 65 -4.88 -12.60 -11.78
CA ALA A 65 -4.27 -13.29 -10.65
C ALA A 65 -3.08 -14.14 -11.14
N LYS A 66 -1.91 -13.98 -10.51
CA LYS A 66 -0.70 -14.72 -10.85
C LYS A 66 -0.49 -15.91 -9.91
N LEU A 67 0.21 -16.93 -10.40
CA LEU A 67 0.64 -18.07 -9.61
C LEU A 67 2.10 -17.90 -9.19
N CYS A 68 2.45 -18.38 -8.00
CA CYS A 68 3.82 -18.39 -7.54
C CYS A 68 4.65 -19.34 -8.41
N PRO A 69 5.79 -18.91 -8.98
CA PRO A 69 6.65 -19.74 -9.82
C PRO A 69 7.35 -20.89 -9.07
N VAL A 70 7.30 -20.87 -7.73
CA VAL A 70 7.91 -21.89 -6.85
C VAL A 70 6.84 -22.84 -6.30
N SER A 71 5.78 -22.31 -5.65
CA SER A 71 4.77 -23.15 -4.98
C SER A 71 3.54 -23.46 -5.84
N GLY A 72 3.35 -22.78 -6.97
CA GLY A 72 2.14 -22.88 -7.79
C GLY A 72 0.87 -22.29 -7.15
N SER A 73 0.97 -21.72 -5.94
CA SER A 73 -0.17 -21.14 -5.23
C SER A 73 -0.55 -19.76 -5.80
N ILE A 74 -1.83 -19.38 -5.68
CA ILE A 74 -2.29 -18.04 -6.08
C ILE A 74 -1.62 -16.98 -5.23
N MET A 75 -1.09 -15.95 -5.87
CA MET A 75 -0.45 -14.81 -5.22
C MET A 75 -1.47 -13.75 -4.83
N ARG A 76 -1.19 -13.03 -3.73
CA ARG A 76 -2.05 -11.97 -3.21
C ARG A 76 -1.59 -10.62 -3.75
N LYS A 77 -2.51 -9.80 -4.21
CA LYS A 77 -2.22 -8.41 -4.59
C LYS A 77 -2.12 -7.51 -3.36
N PHE A 78 -0.97 -6.91 -3.16
CA PHE A 78 -0.67 -5.98 -2.06
C PHE A 78 -0.57 -4.57 -2.60
N ARG A 79 -1.28 -3.63 -1.96
CA ARG A 79 -1.22 -2.23 -2.34
C ARG A 79 0.11 -1.65 -1.87
N VAL A 80 0.74 -0.90 -2.76
CA VAL A 80 2.11 -0.38 -2.57
C VAL A 80 2.11 1.00 -1.92
N SER A 81 1.09 1.81 -2.18
CA SER A 81 0.96 3.15 -1.63
C SER A 81 -0.52 3.52 -1.46
N GLU A 82 -0.81 4.41 -0.53
CA GLU A 82 -2.15 5.00 -0.38
C GLU A 82 -2.53 5.80 -1.63
N LYS A 83 -1.57 6.53 -2.20
CA LYS A 83 -1.77 7.49 -3.30
C LYS A 83 -1.88 6.84 -4.68
N SER A 84 -1.56 5.55 -4.81
CA SER A 84 -1.62 4.83 -6.09
C SER A 84 -2.47 3.57 -5.97
N ASP A 85 -3.25 3.26 -7.01
CA ASP A 85 -3.94 1.97 -7.11
C ASP A 85 -3.01 0.82 -7.52
N PHE A 86 -1.73 1.09 -7.70
CA PHE A 86 -0.71 0.11 -8.03
C PHE A 86 -0.57 -0.97 -6.94
N ARG A 87 -0.52 -2.22 -7.37
CA ARG A 87 -0.38 -3.39 -6.51
C ARG A 87 0.70 -4.31 -7.05
N ILE A 88 1.36 -5.00 -6.13
CA ILE A 88 2.34 -6.04 -6.43
C ILE A 88 1.78 -7.40 -6.04
N ASP A 89 2.23 -8.45 -6.70
CA ASP A 89 1.82 -9.81 -6.38
C ASP A 89 2.80 -10.40 -5.34
N TYR A 90 2.28 -10.91 -4.21
CA TYR A 90 3.05 -11.52 -3.12
C TYR A 90 2.64 -12.98 -2.87
N SER A 91 3.62 -13.86 -2.75
CA SER A 91 3.44 -15.27 -2.37
C SER A 91 3.69 -15.45 -0.88
N VAL A 92 2.62 -15.70 -0.12
CA VAL A 92 2.70 -16.01 1.32
C VAL A 92 3.42 -17.33 1.57
N ALA A 93 3.25 -18.31 0.68
CA ALA A 93 3.82 -19.65 0.84
C ALA A 93 5.35 -19.66 0.75
N VAL A 94 5.94 -18.71 0.03
CA VAL A 94 7.37 -18.68 -0.29
C VAL A 94 8.07 -17.42 0.24
N GLY A 95 7.31 -16.37 0.57
CA GLY A 95 7.88 -15.08 0.95
C GLY A 95 8.51 -14.34 -0.24
N GLY A 96 7.94 -14.48 -1.44
CA GLY A 96 8.45 -13.86 -2.66
C GLY A 96 7.48 -12.85 -3.27
N ILE A 97 8.04 -11.82 -3.90
CA ILE A 97 7.32 -10.79 -4.66
C ILE A 97 7.54 -11.04 -6.15
N TRP A 98 6.46 -10.90 -6.92
CA TRP A 98 6.52 -10.80 -8.37
C TRP A 98 6.26 -9.36 -8.79
N LEU A 99 7.14 -8.85 -9.65
CA LEU A 99 7.03 -7.55 -10.32
C LEU A 99 6.96 -7.77 -11.83
N ASP A 100 5.97 -7.20 -12.51
CA ASP A 100 5.97 -7.14 -13.97
C ASP A 100 7.04 -6.17 -14.50
N ALA A 101 7.27 -6.19 -15.82
CA ALA A 101 8.21 -5.27 -16.44
C ALA A 101 7.83 -3.80 -16.15
N GLY A 102 8.81 -3.02 -15.72
CA GLY A 102 8.63 -1.60 -15.37
C GLY A 102 8.15 -1.35 -13.94
N GLU A 103 7.55 -2.34 -13.27
CA GLU A 103 7.02 -2.16 -11.91
C GLU A 103 8.11 -1.83 -10.88
N TRP A 104 9.32 -2.38 -11.03
CA TRP A 104 10.45 -2.02 -10.17
C TRP A 104 10.77 -0.53 -10.21
N ALA A 105 10.72 0.08 -11.39
CA ALA A 105 10.99 1.50 -11.53
C ALA A 105 9.85 2.35 -10.95
N LEU A 106 8.60 1.88 -11.05
CA LEU A 106 7.47 2.52 -10.36
C LEU A 106 7.65 2.50 -8.83
N LEU A 107 8.19 1.42 -8.26
CA LEU A 107 8.51 1.37 -6.82
C LEU A 107 9.58 2.40 -6.42
N LYS A 108 10.54 2.70 -7.31
CA LYS A 108 11.53 3.76 -7.09
C LYS A 108 10.90 5.16 -7.14
N GLN A 109 9.97 5.40 -8.07
CA GLN A 109 9.22 6.66 -8.16
C GLN A 109 8.32 6.93 -6.97
N LEU A 110 7.70 5.88 -6.44
CA LEU A 110 6.83 5.97 -5.28
C LEU A 110 7.60 6.03 -3.95
N ASP A 111 8.94 6.03 -3.99
CA ASP A 111 9.83 6.04 -2.81
C ASP A 111 9.58 4.88 -1.82
N VAL A 112 9.27 3.70 -2.37
CA VAL A 112 8.92 2.49 -1.59
C VAL A 112 9.80 1.29 -1.92
N ALA A 113 10.68 1.41 -2.92
CA ALA A 113 11.65 0.38 -3.29
C ALA A 113 12.57 -0.02 -2.11
N GLY A 114 12.87 0.92 -1.21
CA GLY A 114 13.66 0.68 0.01
C GLY A 114 12.95 -0.13 1.09
N SER A 115 11.66 -0.42 0.93
CA SER A 115 10.82 -1.00 1.97
C SER A 115 9.98 -2.18 1.48
N LEU A 116 10.47 -2.97 0.52
CA LEU A 116 9.74 -4.15 0.01
C LEU A 116 9.32 -5.11 1.13
N ASN A 117 10.18 -5.31 2.13
CA ASN A 117 9.92 -6.15 3.29
C ASN A 117 8.75 -5.62 4.14
N THR A 118 8.57 -4.31 4.23
CA THR A 118 7.46 -3.72 5.00
C THR A 118 6.13 -3.85 4.25
N ILE A 119 6.14 -3.71 2.91
CA ILE A 119 4.96 -3.89 2.06
C ILE A 119 4.35 -5.28 2.25
N ALA A 120 5.21 -6.29 2.44
CA ALA A 120 4.82 -7.68 2.66
C ALA A 120 4.23 -7.95 4.07
N THR A 121 4.26 -6.99 5.00
CA THR A 121 3.74 -7.20 6.36
C THR A 121 2.24 -6.98 6.46
N GLN A 122 1.58 -7.80 7.29
CA GLN A 122 0.14 -7.67 7.56
C GLN A 122 -0.20 -6.33 8.23
N GLN A 123 0.70 -5.79 9.05
CA GLN A 123 0.53 -4.48 9.71
C GLN A 123 0.48 -3.35 8.68
N TYR A 124 1.40 -3.33 7.72
CA TYR A 124 1.40 -2.34 6.64
C TYR A 124 0.15 -2.42 5.77
N GLN A 125 -0.26 -3.65 5.40
CA GLN A 125 -1.49 -3.86 4.62
C GLN A 125 -2.78 -3.50 5.40
N ASN A 126 -2.77 -3.55 6.74
CA ASN A 126 -3.87 -3.06 7.57
C ASN A 126 -3.86 -1.53 7.64
N GLN A 127 -2.70 -0.90 7.86
CA GLN A 127 -2.55 0.55 7.90
C GLN A 127 -3.00 1.21 6.59
N ILE A 128 -2.60 0.70 5.43
CA ILE A 128 -3.07 1.22 4.14
C ILE A 128 -4.60 1.16 4.03
N ARG A 129 -5.22 0.07 4.49
CA ARG A 129 -6.69 -0.08 4.48
C ARG A 129 -7.38 0.88 5.44
N GLU A 130 -6.83 1.05 6.64
CA GLU A 130 -7.36 2.01 7.62
C GLU A 130 -7.26 3.44 7.10
N ARG A 131 -6.10 3.84 6.55
CA ARG A 131 -5.91 5.19 6.00
C ARG A 131 -6.72 5.44 4.73
N SER A 132 -6.84 4.46 3.84
CA SER A 132 -7.74 4.59 2.68
C SER A 132 -9.20 4.72 3.08
N THR A 133 -9.60 4.05 4.16
CA THR A 133 -10.95 4.16 4.73
C THR A 133 -11.18 5.53 5.36
N ILE A 134 -10.22 6.05 6.12
CA ILE A 134 -10.27 7.39 6.70
C ILE A 134 -10.35 8.46 5.61
N GLN A 135 -9.53 8.35 4.55
CA GLN A 135 -9.55 9.26 3.42
C GLN A 135 -10.89 9.20 2.68
N SER A 136 -11.38 8.00 2.38
CA SER A 136 -12.69 7.81 1.72
C SER A 136 -13.82 8.43 2.54
N PHE A 137 -13.81 8.27 3.87
CA PHE A 137 -14.80 8.92 4.73
C PHE A 137 -14.63 10.44 4.79
N SER A 138 -13.40 10.95 4.82
CA SER A 138 -13.12 12.39 4.77
C SER A 138 -13.68 13.02 3.50
N ASP A 139 -13.43 12.39 2.35
CA ASP A 139 -13.90 12.87 1.06
C ASP A 139 -15.44 12.81 0.98
N ILE A 140 -16.05 11.70 1.43
CA ILE A 140 -17.52 11.56 1.50
C ILE A 140 -18.15 12.66 2.38
N TYR A 141 -17.58 12.95 3.55
CA TYR A 141 -18.14 13.96 4.46
C TYR A 141 -17.87 15.38 3.99
N SER A 142 -16.73 15.64 3.35
CA SER A 142 -16.44 16.92 2.71
C SER A 142 -17.40 17.20 1.56
N ASP A 143 -17.67 16.21 0.71
CA ASP A 143 -18.63 16.34 -0.40
C ASP A 143 -20.06 16.52 0.10
N LYS A 144 -20.44 15.83 1.18
CA LYS A 144 -21.81 15.86 1.71
C LYS A 144 -22.14 17.15 2.46
N PHE A 145 -21.19 17.69 3.23
CA PHE A 145 -21.44 18.84 4.10
C PHE A 145 -20.80 20.14 3.57
N GLY A 146 -19.90 20.05 2.60
CA GLY A 146 -19.05 21.15 2.19
C GLY A 146 -17.85 21.33 3.13
N GLU A 147 -16.78 21.92 2.60
CA GLU A 147 -15.49 22.00 3.28
C GLU A 147 -15.54 22.84 4.57
N SER A 148 -16.30 23.94 4.57
CA SER A 148 -16.46 24.81 5.75
C SER A 148 -17.14 24.10 6.91
N ASP A 149 -18.26 23.42 6.63
CA ASP A 149 -19.09 22.79 7.64
C ASP A 149 -18.42 21.51 8.15
N TYR A 150 -17.77 20.76 7.25
CA TYR A 150 -16.99 19.60 7.64
C TYR A 150 -15.78 19.97 8.51
N THR A 151 -15.12 21.10 8.25
CA THR A 151 -14.03 21.61 9.10
C THR A 151 -14.54 21.95 10.49
N LYS A 152 -15.65 22.69 10.59
CA LYS A 152 -16.28 23.00 11.87
C LYS A 152 -16.72 21.75 12.64
N LEU A 153 -17.24 20.73 11.94
CA LEU A 153 -17.60 19.44 12.54
C LEU A 153 -16.39 18.72 13.14
N LYS A 154 -15.23 18.74 12.46
CA LYS A 154 -13.98 18.16 12.97
C LYS A 154 -13.52 18.88 14.24
N GLU A 155 -13.57 20.20 14.26
CA GLU A 155 -13.21 21.01 15.43
C GLU A 155 -14.11 20.73 16.64
N ILE A 156 -15.43 20.73 16.44
CA ILE A 156 -16.41 20.43 17.50
C ILE A 156 -16.18 19.02 18.05
N ARG A 157 -15.98 18.02 17.18
CA ARG A 157 -15.70 16.64 17.59
C ARG A 157 -14.42 16.56 18.42
N GLN A 158 -13.35 17.19 17.97
CA GLN A 158 -12.06 17.17 18.66
C GLN A 158 -12.17 17.83 20.04
N TRP A 159 -12.86 18.97 20.13
CA TRP A 159 -13.12 19.64 21.39
C TRP A 159 -13.96 18.78 22.35
N LEU A 160 -15.06 18.19 21.87
CA LEU A 160 -15.94 17.34 22.68
C LEU A 160 -15.24 16.11 23.27
N VAL A 161 -14.42 15.40 22.48
CA VAL A 161 -13.76 14.17 22.94
C VAL A 161 -12.75 14.44 24.06
N ASN A 162 -12.09 15.60 24.01
CA ASN A 162 -11.08 16.00 24.97
C ASN A 162 -11.67 16.69 26.22
N HIS A 163 -12.97 16.98 26.23
CA HIS A 163 -13.60 17.67 27.36
C HIS A 163 -13.94 16.69 28.51
N PRO A 164 -13.65 17.01 29.78
CA PRO A 164 -13.97 16.16 30.93
C PRO A 164 -15.45 15.79 31.05
N GLN A 165 -16.33 16.74 30.70
CA GLN A 165 -17.79 16.58 30.74
C GLN A 165 -18.41 16.23 29.38
N LYS A 166 -17.70 15.48 28.54
CA LYS A 166 -18.14 15.14 27.17
C LYS A 166 -19.53 14.50 27.07
N ALA A 167 -20.00 13.81 28.11
CA ALA A 167 -21.33 13.21 28.13
C ALA A 167 -22.43 14.29 28.17
N ASP A 168 -22.32 15.23 29.10
CA ASP A 168 -23.28 16.33 29.28
C ASP A 168 -23.28 17.27 28.07
N LEU A 169 -22.10 17.58 27.53
CA LEU A 169 -21.98 18.41 26.33
C LEU A 169 -22.63 17.76 25.10
N ARG A 170 -22.54 16.43 24.96
CA ARG A 170 -23.23 15.71 23.87
C ARG A 170 -24.74 15.72 24.07
N ALA A 171 -25.21 15.55 25.30
CA ALA A 171 -26.64 15.62 25.61
C ALA A 171 -27.20 17.01 25.29
N TYR A 172 -26.49 18.08 25.69
CA TYR A 172 -26.85 19.46 25.36
C TYR A 172 -26.88 19.70 23.84
N LEU A 173 -25.87 19.24 23.09
CA LEU A 173 -25.79 19.46 21.64
C LEU A 173 -26.91 18.73 20.86
N MET A 174 -27.39 17.60 21.37
CA MET A 174 -28.41 16.76 20.69
C MET A 174 -29.84 17.03 21.18
N ALA A 175 -30.03 17.87 22.20
CA ALA A 175 -31.35 18.23 22.67
C ALA A 175 -32.07 19.13 21.65
N GLU A 176 -33.35 18.86 21.37
CA GLU A 176 -34.18 19.73 20.53
C GLU A 176 -34.31 21.13 21.14
N ASP A 177 -34.47 21.20 22.46
CA ASP A 177 -34.34 22.41 23.25
C ASP A 177 -33.64 22.09 24.58
N PRO A 178 -32.35 22.42 24.75
CA PRO A 178 -31.62 22.16 25.98
C PRO A 178 -32.07 23.03 27.17
N TYR A 179 -32.98 23.98 26.96
CA TYR A 179 -33.53 24.88 27.97
C TYR A 179 -35.01 24.63 28.25
N SER A 180 -35.62 23.67 27.55
CA SER A 180 -37.01 23.27 27.76
C SER A 180 -37.18 22.70 29.19
N ALA A 181 -38.18 23.23 29.90
CA ALA A 181 -38.53 22.79 31.25
C ALA A 181 -39.61 21.68 31.27
N GLU A 182 -40.06 21.20 30.11
CA GLU A 182 -41.08 20.15 30.03
C GLU A 182 -40.44 18.80 29.69
N LYS A 183 -40.70 17.82 30.55
CA LYS A 183 -40.22 16.42 30.44
C LYS A 183 -40.98 15.64 29.39
#